data_AF-A0A5K1ANL8-F1
#
_entry.id   AF-A0A5K1ANL8-F1
#
_cell.length_a   1.000
_cell.length_b   1.000
_cell.length_c   1.000
_cell.angle_alpha   90.00
_cell.angle_beta   90.00
_cell.angle_gamma   90.00
#
_symmetry.space_group_name_H-M   'P 1'
#
loop_
_entity.id
_entity.type
_entity.pdbx_description
1 polymer ?
#
loop_
_entity_poly.entity_id
_entity_poly.type
_entity_poly.pdbx_seq_one_letter_code
_entity_poly.pdbx_strand_id
1 'polypeptide(L)' 'IIVFFFGGDSFKVAHLREYLVQCNREGASRMIIAYRSSITSLVRKAVKESESTIKVELFH' A
#
# COMPACT_ATOMS: atom_id res chain seq x y z
N ILE A 1 -0.33 8.43 10.44
CA ILE A 1 0.55 7.60 9.57
C ILE A 1 0.29 6.16 9.98
N ILE A 2 0.07 5.25 9.04
CA ILE A 2 -0.13 3.81 9.32
C ILE A 2 0.94 2.99 8.60
N VAL A 3 1.45 1.95 9.25
CA VAL A 3 2.47 1.06 8.72
C VAL A 3 1.91 -0.36 8.62
N PHE A 4 1.96 -0.95 7.43
CA PHE A 4 1.59 -2.33 7.16
C PHE A 4 2.82 -3.18 6.91
N PHE A 5 2.88 -4.34 7.55
CA PHE A 5 3.89 -5.36 7.31
C PHE A 5 3.27 -6.50 6.52
N PHE A 6 3.68 -6.66 5.26
CA PHE A 6 3.19 -7.71 4.39
C PHE A 6 4.12 -8.93 4.43
N GLY A 7 3.63 -10.02 5.01
CA GLY A 7 4.36 -11.29 5.15
C GLY A 7 4.10 -12.32 4.04
N GLY A 8 3.27 -12.02 3.03
CA GLY A 8 2.96 -12.95 1.96
C GLY A 8 4.01 -13.00 0.84
N ASP A 9 3.91 -13.97 -0.06
CA ASP A 9 4.89 -14.19 -1.14
C ASP A 9 4.87 -13.10 -2.22
N SER A 10 3.70 -12.50 -2.47
CA SER A 10 3.58 -11.42 -3.45
C SER A 10 2.48 -10.44 -3.07
N PHE A 11 2.85 -9.16 -3.03
CA PHE A 11 1.91 -8.09 -2.76
C PHE A 11 1.20 -7.69 -4.06
N LYS A 12 -0.14 -7.79 -4.03
CA LYS A 12 -1.03 -7.57 -5.18
C LYS A 12 -1.85 -6.29 -4.98
N VAL A 13 -2.45 -5.80 -6.08
CA VAL A 13 -3.31 -4.60 -6.08
C VAL A 13 -4.53 -4.76 -5.15
N ALA A 14 -5.03 -5.98 -4.96
CA ALA A 14 -6.12 -6.25 -4.02
C ALA A 14 -5.76 -5.84 -2.57
N HIS A 15 -4.58 -6.27 -2.09
CA HIS A 15 -4.10 -5.90 -0.75
C HIS A 15 -3.89 -4.38 -0.60
N LEU A 16 -3.37 -3.72 -1.64
CA LEU A 16 -3.23 -2.26 -1.66
C LEU A 16 -4.58 -1.56 -1.45
N ARG A 17 -5.64 -2.03 -2.13
CA ARG A 17 -6.99 -1.45 -2.00
C ARG A 17 -7.55 -1.64 -0.60
N GLU A 18 -7.37 -2.81 -0.01
CA GLU A 18 -7.80 -3.10 1.37
C GLU A 18 -7.12 -2.15 2.36
N TYR A 19 -5.80 -1.96 2.22
CA TYR A 19 -5.05 -1.07 3.10
C TYR A 19 -5.43 0.41 2.92
N LEU A 20 -5.72 0.84 1.69
CA LEU A 20 -6.22 2.19 1.42
C LEU A 20 -7.60 2.43 2.05
N VAL A 21 -8.50 1.44 2.00
CA VAL A 21 -9.81 1.54 2.67
C VAL A 21 -9.63 1.67 4.18
N GLN A 22 -8.74 0.88 4.77
CA GLN A 22 -8.44 0.98 6.20
C GLN A 22 -7.86 2.35 6.56
N CYS A 23 -6.88 2.85 5.81
CA CYS A 23 -6.28 4.16 6.05
C CYS A 23 -7.30 5.29 5.96
N ASN A 24 -8.24 5.23 5.00
CA ASN A 24 -9.31 6.22 4.90
C ASN A 24 -10.25 6.17 6.11
N ARG A 25 -10.62 4.98 6.58
CA ARG A 25 -11.46 4.82 7.78
C ARG A 25 -10.78 5.36 9.03
N GLU A 26 -9.47 5.20 9.14
CA GLU A 26 -8.68 5.68 10.27
C GLU A 26 -8.22 7.14 10.12
N GLY A 27 -8.60 7.82 9.02
CA GLY A 27 -8.23 9.22 8.77
C GLY A 27 -6.72 9.43 8.56
N ALA A 28 -5.99 8.40 8.11
CA ALA A 28 -4.56 8.48 7.89
C ALA A 28 -4.23 9.23 6.60
N SER A 29 -3.30 10.18 6.66
CA SER A 29 -2.78 10.91 5.50
C SER A 29 -1.59 10.23 4.82
N ARG A 30 -1.00 9.20 5.44
CA ARG A 30 0.20 8.50 4.95
C ARG A 30 0.15 7.03 5.32
N MET A 31 0.47 6.19 4.34
CA MET A 31 0.54 4.74 4.44
C MET A 31 1.94 4.26 4.05
N ILE A 32 2.55 3.43 4.89
CA ILE A 32 3.82 2.78 4.62
C ILE A 32 3.57 1.28 4.49
N ILE A 33 4.01 0.66 3.40
CA ILE A 33 3.91 -0.78 3.18
C ILE A 33 5.32 -1.36 3.18
N ALA A 34 5.66 -2.06 4.26
CA ALA A 34 6.87 -2.85 4.37
C ALA A 34 6.59 -4.25 3.81
N TYR A 35 7.36 -4.69 2.81
CA TYR A 35 7.15 -5.96 2.14
C TYR A 35 8.48 -6.71 1.98
N ARG A 36 8.54 -7.94 2.50
CA ARG A 36 9.76 -8.76 2.41
C ARG A 36 9.94 -9.42 1.03
N SER A 37 8.85 -9.57 0.29
CA SER A 37 8.81 -10.39 -0.93
C SER A 37 8.77 -9.53 -2.19
N SER A 38 8.27 -10.05 -3.31
CA SER A 38 8.14 -9.27 -4.54
C SER A 38 6.84 -8.44 -4.57
N ILE A 39 6.92 -7.23 -5.10
CA ILE A 39 5.74 -6.45 -5.51
C ILE A 39 5.57 -6.53 -7.02
N THR A 40 4.33 -6.67 -7.48
CA THR A 40 4.03 -6.68 -8.91
C THR A 40 4.22 -5.29 -9.53
N SER A 41 4.55 -5.23 -10.83
CA SER A 41 4.62 -3.95 -11.58
C SER A 41 3.30 -3.18 -11.54
N LEU A 42 2.18 -3.90 -11.53
CA LEU A 42 0.84 -3.33 -11.40
C LEU A 42 0.62 -2.60 -10.07
N VAL A 43 1.18 -3.09 -8.95
CA VAL A 43 1.12 -2.35 -7.68
C VAL A 43 1.90 -1.06 -7.77
N ARG A 44 3.12 -1.09 -8.32
CA ARG A 44 3.93 0.15 -8.47
C ARG A 44 3.21 1.18 -9.34
N LYS A 45 2.56 0.71 -10.41
CA LYS A 45 1.73 1.56 -11.28
C LYS A 45 0.53 2.12 -10.51
N ALA A 46 -0.21 1.27 -9.80
CA ALA A 46 -1.37 1.68 -9.00
C ALA A 46 -1.00 2.69 -7.90
N VAL A 47 0.16 2.57 -7.26
CA VAL A 47 0.65 3.56 -6.28
C VAL A 47 0.96 4.90 -6.93
N LYS A 48 1.60 4.90 -8.11
CA LYS A 48 1.94 6.13 -8.84
C LYS A 48 0.72 6.84 -9.43
N GLU A 49 -0.26 6.07 -9.89
CA GLU A 49 -1.48 6.57 -10.52
C GLU A 49 -2.60 6.83 -9.50
N SER A 50 -2.39 6.50 -8.22
CA SER A 50 -3.38 6.75 -7.20
C SER A 50 -3.51 8.25 -6.95
N GLU A 51 -4.64 8.82 -7.33
CA GLU A 51 -5.08 10.16 -6.91
C GLU A 51 -5.58 10.18 -5.45
N SER A 52 -5.23 9.15 -4.66
CA SER A 52 -5.60 9.10 -3.25
C SER A 52 -4.97 10.27 -2.50
N THR A 53 -5.73 10.89 -1.61
CA THR A 53 -5.24 11.85 -0.62
C THR A 53 -4.21 11.24 0.35
N ILE A 54 -4.12 9.90 0.38
CA ILE A 54 -3.18 9.16 1.22
C ILE A 54 -1.86 9.00 0.47
N LYS A 55 -0.78 9.54 1.03
CA LYS A 55 0.57 9.32 0.51
C LYS A 55 1.01 7.87 0.79
N VAL A 56 1.29 7.11 -0.27
CA VAL A 56 1.73 5.71 -0.17
C VAL A 56 3.23 5.58 -0.40
N GLU A 57 3.91 4.88 0.51
CA GLU A 57 5.35 4.58 0.41
C GLU A 57 5.60 3.08 0.54
N LEU A 58 6.48 2.56 -0.32
CA LEU A 58 6.81 1.14 -0.40
C LEU A 58 8.24 0.94 0.12
N PHE A 59 8.41 0.10 1.13
CA PHE A 59 9.70 -0.25 1.73
C PHE A 59 9.92 -1.76 1.63
N HIS A 60 11.08 -2.14 1.10
CA HIS A 60 11.51 -3.53 1.02
C HIS A 60 12.27 -3.92 2.29
#